data_AF-A0ABD0XPY4-F1
#
_entry.id   AF-A0ABD0XPY4-F1
#
_cell.length_a   1.000
_cell.length_b   1.000
_cell.length_c   1.000
_cell.angle_alpha   90.00
_cell.angle_beta   90.00
_cell.angle_gamma   90.00
#
_symmetry.space_group_name_H-M   'P 1'
#
loop_
_entity.id
_entity.type
_entity.pdbx_description
1 polymer ?
#
loop_
_entity_poly.entity_id
_entity_poly.type
_entity_poly.pdbx_seq_one_letter_code
_entity_poly.pdbx_strand_id
1 'polypeptide(L)'
;MSALLSYSQALGAECIGEHTYLPCIVYDGDLASGNVSVDWRSEREVVYRSVWAEGNMEPWNGSHKNKQVSANAPQMGNFSLEVSEVAHSDSQNYSLYLVGSRRRVKPSLHGVSQDSNSFLLPDTPDKNN
;
A
#
# COMPACT_ATOMS: atom_id res chain seq x y z
N MET A 1 9.28 -10.72 -4.38
CA MET A 1 7.95 -10.14 -4.08
C MET A 1 7.96 -9.84 -2.59
N SER A 2 8.00 -8.57 -2.20
CA SER A 2 8.16 -8.19 -0.79
C SER A 2 6.80 -7.82 -0.22
N ALA A 3 6.25 -8.65 0.67
CA ALA A 3 5.11 -8.26 1.51
C ALA A 3 5.64 -7.27 2.55
N LEU A 4 5.00 -6.10 2.67
CA LEU A 4 5.51 -5.05 3.56
C LEU A 4 5.03 -5.21 5.01
N LEU A 5 3.97 -5.98 5.26
CA LEU A 5 3.46 -6.37 6.58
C LEU A 5 2.72 -7.71 6.47
N SER A 6 2.93 -8.61 7.44
CA SER A 6 2.10 -9.80 7.66
C SER A 6 1.51 -9.72 9.07
N TYR A 7 0.20 -9.59 9.18
CA TYR A 7 -0.53 -9.53 10.44
C TYR A 7 -1.61 -10.60 10.46
N SER A 8 -1.70 -11.36 11.55
CA SER A 8 -2.64 -12.47 11.69
C SER A 8 -3.55 -12.30 12.90
N GLN A 9 -4.85 -12.54 12.71
CA GLN A 9 -5.85 -12.54 13.78
C GLN A 9 -6.78 -13.73 13.64
N ALA A 10 -7.17 -14.29 14.78
CA ALA A 10 -8.22 -15.29 14.84
C ALA A 10 -9.58 -14.59 14.95
N LEU A 11 -10.54 -15.01 14.14
CA LEU A 11 -11.94 -14.72 14.38
C LEU A 11 -12.54 -15.98 15.01
N GLY A 12 -13.03 -15.87 16.24
CA GLY A 12 -13.53 -17.00 17.00
C GLY A 12 -15.02 -17.28 16.77
N ALA A 13 -15.47 -18.45 17.21
CA ALA A 13 -16.87 -18.86 17.09
C ALA A 13 -17.80 -18.03 17.98
N GLU A 14 -17.25 -17.32 18.97
CA GLU A 14 -17.96 -16.36 19.81
C GLU A 14 -18.50 -15.16 19.03
N CYS A 15 -17.91 -14.82 17.88
CA CYS A 15 -18.34 -13.68 17.05
C CYS A 15 -19.47 -14.03 16.09
N ILE A 16 -19.99 -15.26 16.10
CA ILE A 16 -20.98 -15.71 15.12
C ILE A 16 -22.27 -14.90 15.21
N GLY A 17 -22.75 -14.43 14.06
CA GLY A 17 -23.89 -13.54 13.93
C GLY A 17 -23.57 -12.07 14.24
N GLU A 18 -22.36 -11.76 14.70
CA GLU A 18 -21.94 -10.40 14.97
C GLU A 18 -21.41 -9.68 13.71
N HIS A 19 -21.17 -8.39 13.90
CA HIS A 19 -20.42 -7.54 12.99
C HIS A 19 -19.07 -7.27 13.65
N THR A 20 -17.98 -7.75 13.03
CA THR A 20 -16.64 -7.73 13.63
C THR A 20 -15.64 -7.08 12.69
N TYR A 21 -14.63 -6.43 13.27
CA TYR A 21 -13.51 -5.86 12.54
C TYR A 21 -12.24 -6.64 12.86
N LEU A 22 -11.51 -7.04 11.82
CA LEU A 22 -10.14 -7.50 11.92
C LEU A 22 -9.21 -6.30 11.66
N PRO A 23 -8.70 -5.63 12.72
CA PRO A 23 -7.92 -4.41 12.56
C PRO A 23 -6.67 -4.61 11.70
N CYS A 24 -6.38 -3.68 10.81
CA CYS A 24 -5.05 -3.54 10.22
C CYS A 24 -4.78 -2.09 9.86
N ILE A 25 -3.91 -1.45 10.62
CA ILE A 25 -3.52 -0.05 10.43
C ILE A 25 -2.04 0.01 10.01
N VAL A 26 -1.77 0.73 8.94
CA VAL A 26 -0.44 0.97 8.39
C VAL A 26 -0.15 2.45 8.52
N TYR A 27 0.77 2.78 9.43
CA TYR A 27 1.13 4.16 9.73
C TYR A 27 2.21 4.73 8.79
N ASP A 28 2.91 3.86 8.05
CA ASP A 28 4.04 4.24 7.20
C ASP A 28 3.78 3.93 5.71
N GLY A 29 3.36 4.96 4.98
CA GLY A 29 3.33 4.92 3.52
C GLY A 29 2.25 5.81 2.93
N ASP A 30 2.65 6.75 2.08
CA ASP A 30 1.74 7.33 1.10
C ASP A 30 1.39 6.25 0.07
N LEU A 31 0.36 5.48 0.39
CA LEU A 31 -0.23 4.45 -0.45
C LEU A 31 -1.33 5.03 -1.36
N ALA A 32 -1.67 6.31 -1.19
CA ALA A 32 -2.70 6.98 -1.96
C ALA A 32 -2.28 7.27 -3.41
N SER A 33 -0.97 7.38 -3.68
CA SER A 33 -0.42 7.82 -4.97
C SER A 33 -0.03 6.69 -5.94
N GLY A 34 -0.34 5.43 -5.62
CA GLY A 34 0.05 4.24 -6.40
C GLY A 34 -0.98 3.12 -6.42
N ASN A 35 -0.65 2.05 -7.14
CA ASN A 35 -1.48 0.85 -7.18
C ASN A 35 -1.27 0.03 -5.91
N VAL A 36 -2.36 -0.22 -5.19
CA VAL A 36 -2.36 -0.93 -3.92
C VAL A 36 -3.30 -2.11 -4.05
N SER A 37 -2.93 -3.25 -3.51
CA SER A 37 -3.83 -4.38 -3.36
C SER A 37 -3.66 -5.02 -2.00
N VAL A 38 -4.76 -5.49 -1.45
CA VAL A 38 -4.76 -6.32 -0.24
C VAL A 38 -5.39 -7.67 -0.51
N ASP A 39 -4.76 -8.71 0.02
CA ASP A 39 -5.36 -10.02 0.15
C ASP A 39 -5.52 -10.32 1.64
N TRP A 40 -6.75 -10.49 2.09
CA TRP A 40 -7.02 -11.20 3.31
C TRP A 40 -7.10 -12.69 2.99
N ARG A 41 -6.35 -13.47 3.76
CA ARG A 41 -6.21 -14.91 3.56
C ARG A 41 -6.59 -15.67 4.80
N SER A 42 -7.15 -16.86 4.61
CA SER A 42 -7.15 -17.87 5.66
C SER A 42 -6.27 -19.01 5.22
N GLU A 43 -5.31 -19.37 6.07
CA GLU A 43 -4.23 -20.29 5.74
C GLU A 43 -3.50 -19.92 4.44
N ARG A 44 -3.89 -20.53 3.31
CA ARG A 44 -3.31 -20.29 1.96
C ARG A 44 -4.32 -19.71 0.97
N GLU A 45 -5.59 -19.64 1.33
CA GLU A 45 -6.67 -19.21 0.43
C GLU A 45 -6.95 -17.72 0.57
N VAL A 46 -7.17 -17.05 -0.56
CA VAL A 46 -7.62 -15.64 -0.56
C VAL A 46 -9.11 -15.61 -0.31
N VAL A 47 -9.50 -15.12 0.87
CA VAL A 47 -10.89 -15.07 1.32
C VAL A 47 -11.50 -13.68 1.15
N TYR A 48 -10.68 -12.68 0.84
CA TYR A 48 -11.11 -11.37 0.38
C TYR A 48 -9.95 -10.65 -0.33
N ARG A 49 -10.27 -9.89 -1.39
CA ARG A 49 -9.31 -9.07 -2.12
C ARG A 49 -9.92 -7.73 -2.49
N SER A 50 -9.11 -6.69 -2.33
CA SER A 50 -9.39 -5.35 -2.86
C SER A 50 -8.18 -4.80 -3.59
N VAL A 51 -8.45 -4.10 -4.69
CA VAL A 51 -7.43 -3.45 -5.51
C VAL A 51 -7.82 -1.99 -5.66
N TRP A 52 -6.85 -1.11 -5.46
CA TRP A 52 -6.94 0.32 -5.73
C TRP A 52 -5.98 0.63 -6.86
N ALA A 53 -6.52 1.11 -7.97
CA ALA A 53 -5.76 1.58 -9.11
C ALA A 53 -5.99 3.09 -9.25
N GLU A 54 -4.90 3.86 -9.27
CA GLU A 54 -4.97 5.33 -9.44
C GLU A 54 -5.90 6.04 -8.44
N GLY A 55 -6.05 5.49 -7.22
CA GLY A 55 -6.90 6.03 -6.17
C GLY A 55 -8.37 5.58 -6.22
N ASN A 56 -8.78 4.84 -7.24
CA ASN A 56 -10.12 4.25 -7.34
C ASN A 56 -10.10 2.78 -6.94
N MET A 57 -11.13 2.34 -6.21
CA MET A 57 -11.30 0.92 -5.88
C MET A 57 -11.87 0.18 -7.10
N GLU A 58 -11.13 -0.82 -7.57
CA GLU A 58 -11.55 -1.66 -8.69
C GLU A 58 -12.47 -2.79 -8.19
N PRO A 59 -13.58 -3.06 -8.91
CA PRO A 59 -14.46 -4.16 -8.56
C PRO A 59 -13.74 -5.50 -8.74
N TRP A 60 -13.52 -6.22 -7.63
CA TRP A 60 -13.00 -7.57 -7.65
C TRP A 60 -14.13 -8.58 -7.84
N ASN A 61 -14.00 -9.49 -8.80
CA ASN A 61 -15.02 -10.50 -9.16
C ASN A 61 -15.23 -11.62 -8.09
N GLY A 62 -14.67 -11.48 -6.89
CA GLY A 62 -14.88 -12.42 -5.79
C GLY A 62 -16.16 -12.10 -5.01
N SER A 63 -17.06 -13.06 -4.90
CA SER A 63 -18.25 -12.92 -4.05
C SER A 63 -17.87 -13.14 -2.59
N HIS A 64 -17.63 -12.06 -1.87
CA HIS A 64 -17.47 -12.09 -0.41
C HIS A 64 -18.51 -11.16 0.19
N LYS A 65 -19.79 -11.55 0.06
CA LYS A 65 -20.97 -10.71 0.37
C LYS A 65 -20.95 -10.09 1.77
N ASN A 66 -20.22 -10.70 2.70
CA ASN A 66 -20.17 -10.30 4.08
C ASN A 66 -18.81 -9.73 4.52
N LYS A 67 -17.88 -9.47 3.59
CA LYS A 67 -16.53 -8.99 3.91
C LYS A 67 -16.23 -7.72 3.11
N GLN A 68 -15.64 -6.73 3.76
CA GLN A 68 -15.32 -5.46 3.12
C GLN A 68 -14.09 -4.79 3.74
N VAL A 69 -13.31 -4.10 2.91
CA VAL A 69 -12.32 -3.09 3.32
C VAL A 69 -12.78 -1.74 2.78
N SER A 70 -12.53 -0.66 3.54
CA SER A 70 -12.90 0.70 3.13
C SER A 70 -12.31 1.06 1.77
N ALA A 71 -13.11 1.69 0.90
CA ALA A 71 -12.64 2.23 -0.37
C ALA A 71 -11.55 3.30 -0.19
N ASN A 72 -11.50 3.96 0.96
CA ASN A 72 -10.50 4.97 1.30
C ASN A 72 -9.32 4.42 2.12
N ALA A 73 -9.16 3.09 2.18
CA ALA A 73 -8.12 2.44 2.96
C ALA A 73 -6.70 2.93 2.65
N PRO A 74 -6.28 3.13 1.37
CA PRO A 74 -4.95 3.65 1.08
C PRO A 74 -4.68 5.06 1.59
N GLN A 75 -5.71 5.93 1.61
CA GLN A 75 -5.60 7.30 2.11
C GLN A 75 -5.56 7.35 3.64
N MET A 76 -6.32 6.48 4.30
CA MET A 76 -6.40 6.41 5.77
C MET A 76 -5.31 5.54 6.40
N GLY A 77 -4.63 4.71 5.61
CA GLY A 77 -3.77 3.64 6.10
C GLY A 77 -4.54 2.54 6.84
N ASN A 78 -5.87 2.46 6.70
CA ASN A 78 -6.70 1.51 7.42
C ASN A 78 -7.24 0.42 6.49
N PHE A 79 -6.62 -0.75 6.52
CA PHE A 79 -6.96 -1.93 5.72
C PHE A 79 -7.72 -3.00 6.53
N SER A 80 -8.35 -2.60 7.63
CA SER A 80 -9.13 -3.52 8.47
C SER A 80 -10.22 -4.20 7.66
N LEU A 81 -10.40 -5.52 7.87
CA LEU A 81 -11.50 -6.27 7.26
C LEU A 81 -12.73 -6.14 8.15
N GLU A 82 -13.77 -5.54 7.62
CA GLU A 82 -15.12 -5.64 8.14
C GLU A 82 -15.71 -7.00 7.75
N VAL A 83 -16.23 -7.73 8.72
CA VAL A 83 -16.97 -8.98 8.52
C VAL A 83 -18.35 -8.81 9.13
N SER A 84 -19.37 -8.71 8.28
CA SER A 84 -20.77 -8.66 8.69
C SER A 84 -21.34 -10.07 8.81
N GLU A 85 -22.35 -10.25 9.66
CA GLU A 85 -23.09 -11.52 9.82
C GLU A 85 -22.16 -12.73 9.86
N VAL A 86 -21.17 -12.71 10.77
CA VAL A 86 -20.13 -13.74 10.86
C VAL A 86 -20.74 -15.14 10.85
N ALA A 87 -20.34 -15.96 9.87
CA ALA A 87 -20.78 -17.34 9.78
C ALA A 87 -19.78 -18.29 10.46
N HIS A 88 -20.19 -19.54 10.71
CA HIS A 88 -19.27 -20.57 11.19
C HIS A 88 -18.04 -20.74 10.28
N SER A 89 -18.19 -20.56 8.97
CA SER A 89 -17.08 -20.62 8.00
C SER A 89 -16.09 -19.46 8.14
N ASP A 90 -16.46 -18.39 8.84
CA ASP A 90 -15.60 -17.24 9.05
C ASP A 90 -14.74 -17.37 10.32
N SER A 91 -15.02 -18.37 11.17
CA SER A 91 -14.30 -18.63 12.42
C SER A 91 -12.93 -19.29 12.17
N GLN A 92 -12.00 -18.51 11.66
CA GLN A 92 -10.69 -18.98 11.21
C GLN A 92 -9.59 -17.95 11.48
N ASN A 93 -8.34 -18.37 11.27
CA ASN A 93 -7.19 -17.46 11.31
C ASN A 93 -7.09 -16.72 9.98
N TYR A 94 -7.01 -15.40 10.08
CA TYR A 94 -6.82 -14.50 8.96
C TYR A 94 -5.39 -13.99 8.91
N SER A 95 -4.90 -13.69 7.71
CA SER A 95 -3.62 -13.02 7.48
C SER A 95 -3.76 -12.00 6.37
N LEU A 96 -3.24 -10.79 6.56
CA LEU A 96 -3.22 -9.76 5.53
C LEU A 96 -1.91 -9.79 4.72
N TYR A 97 -2.04 -9.66 3.40
CA TYR A 97 -0.95 -9.40 2.47
C TYR A 97 -1.21 -8.08 1.74
N LEU A 98 -0.43 -7.06 2.07
CA LEU A 98 -0.46 -5.76 1.41
C LEU A 98 0.65 -5.67 0.36
N VAL A 99 0.27 -5.32 -0.87
CA VAL A 99 1.17 -5.03 -1.97
C VAL A 99 0.94 -3.59 -2.42
N GLY A 100 1.96 -2.75 -2.32
CA GLY A 100 1.92 -1.36 -2.77
C GLY A 100 3.01 -1.09 -3.80
N SER A 101 2.65 -0.51 -4.93
CA SER A 101 3.60 0.04 -5.90
C SER A 101 3.83 1.51 -5.59
N ARG A 102 4.90 1.84 -4.86
CA ARG A 102 5.34 3.25 -4.80
C ARG A 102 5.72 3.67 -6.22
N ARG A 103 5.21 4.79 -6.72
CA ARG A 103 5.95 5.49 -7.78
C ARG A 103 7.30 5.85 -7.15
N ARG A 104 8.39 5.23 -7.60
CA ARG A 104 9.72 5.74 -7.27
C ARG A 104 9.81 7.12 -7.91
N VAL A 105 9.46 8.16 -7.18
CA VAL A 105 9.93 9.50 -7.52
C VAL A 105 11.44 9.40 -7.36
N LYS A 106 12.17 9.36 -8.49
CA LYS A 106 13.61 9.62 -8.43
C LYS A 106 13.75 10.94 -7.69
N PRO A 107 14.60 11.06 -6.66
CA PRO A 107 14.92 12.36 -6.11
C PRO A 107 15.40 13.22 -7.27
N SER A 108 14.60 14.21 -7.67
CA SER A 108 15.06 15.22 -8.59
C SER A 108 15.99 16.10 -7.77
N LEU A 109 17.29 15.85 -7.86
CA LEU A 109 18.29 16.88 -7.58
C LEU A 109 18.24 17.91 -8.72
N HIS A 110 17.11 18.62 -8.85
CA HIS A 110 17.07 19.90 -9.55
C HIS A 110 17.01 20.99 -8.50
N GLY A 111 18.19 21.26 -7.96
CA GLY A 111 18.48 22.30 -6.99
C GLY A 111 19.94 22.68 -7.04
N VAL A 112 20.56 22.71 -8.22
CA VAL A 112 21.77 23.48 -8.46
C VAL A 112 21.55 24.27 -9.74
N SER A 113 21.32 25.56 -9.57
CA SER A 113 21.42 26.57 -10.63
C SER A 113 22.80 26.44 -11.27
N GLN A 114 22.88 26.06 -12.54
CA GLN A 114 24.07 26.35 -13.35
C GLN A 114 23.89 27.75 -13.94
N ASP A 115 24.05 28.76 -13.09
CA ASP A 115 24.38 30.10 -13.56
C ASP A 115 25.79 30.02 -14.14
N SER A 116 25.85 29.86 -15.46
CA SER A 116 27.07 29.96 -16.24
C SER A 116 27.48 31.41 -16.31
N ASN A 117 28.09 31.93 -15.23
CA ASN A 117 28.87 33.17 -15.31
C ASN A 117 30.34 32.82 -15.55
N SER A 118 30.74 33.13 -16.77
CA SER A 118 32.09 33.25 -17.31
C SER A 118 33.09 33.83 -16.32
N PHE A 119 34.08 33.02 -15.92
CA PHE A 119 35.37 33.51 -15.48
C PHE A 119 36.41 33.15 -16.53
N LEU A 120 36.82 34.17 -17.28
CA LEU A 120 37.97 34.15 -18.18
C LEU A 120 39.23 33.85 -17.35
N LEU A 121 39.98 32.82 -17.73
CA LEU A 121 41.36 32.65 -17.29
C LEU A 121 42.25 33.67 -18.02
N PRO A 122 43.22 34.31 -17.36
CA PRO A 122 44.20 35.13 -18.05
C PRO A 122 45.20 34.25 -18.81
N ASP A 123 45.39 34.50 -20.10
CA ASP A 123 46.51 33.96 -20.88
C ASP A 123 47.83 34.40 -20.27
N THR A 124 48.70 33.43 -19.98
CA THR A 124 50.09 33.69 -19.61
C THR A 124 50.92 33.83 -20.90
N PRO A 125 51.75 34.87 -21.04
CA PRO A 125 52.64 34.97 -22.19
C PRO A 125 53.90 34.14 -21.92
N ASP A 126 54.09 33.05 -22.66
CA ASP A 126 55.36 32.34 -22.67
C ASP A 126 56.34 32.99 -23.66
N LYS A 127 57.55 33.23 -23.16
CA LYS A 127 58.64 33.94 -23.83
C LYS A 127 59.42 33.00 -24.75
N ASN A 128 59.77 33.53 -25.92
CA ASN A 128 61.01 33.32 -26.68
C ASN A 128 61.29 31.94 -27.30
N ASN A 129 61.30 31.91 -28.64
CA ASN A 129 62.52 31.63 -29.40
C ASN A 129 62.49 32.40 -30.72
#